data_AF-A0A5E7QK51-F1
#
_entry.id   AF-A0A5E7QK51-F1
#
_cell.length_a   1.000
_cell.length_b   1.000
_cell.length_c   1.000
_cell.angle_alpha   90.00
_cell.angle_beta   90.00
_cell.angle_gamma   90.00
#
_symmetry.space_group_name_H-M   'P 1'
#
loop_
_entity.id
_entity.type
_entity.pdbx_description
1 polymer ?
#
loop_
_entity_poly.entity_id
_entity_poly.type
_entity_poly.pdbx_seq_one_letter_code
_entity_poly.pdbx_strand_id
1 'polypeptide(L)'
;MKKSNQVITRLLDAALLAGLIFGNADAKIFVFRMVSIMVILMFVGVLTMTPDSAEKIQGGSLVKKALGILIRVLYIAALIYAGFPILAAMYATAALFIRISAEAKLSPQVAK
;
A
#
# COMPACT_ATOMS: atom_id res chain seq x y z
N MET A 1 -11.49 -18.30 -8.49
CA MET A 1 -11.96 -16.92 -8.20
C MET A 1 -10.83 -15.92 -7.89
N LYS A 2 -9.66 -15.95 -8.56
CA LYS A 2 -8.50 -15.09 -8.19
C LYS A 2 -8.47 -13.68 -8.83
N LYS A 3 -9.09 -13.46 -10.00
CA LYS A 3 -9.02 -12.17 -10.72
C LYS A 3 -9.98 -11.09 -10.18
N SER A 4 -11.10 -11.48 -9.57
CA SER A 4 -12.14 -10.56 -9.10
C SER A 4 -11.68 -9.70 -7.91
N ASN A 5 -10.98 -10.28 -6.94
CA ASN A 5 -10.47 -9.54 -5.77
C ASN A 5 -9.52 -8.39 -6.14
N GLN A 6 -8.74 -8.55 -7.21
CA GLN A 6 -7.74 -7.55 -7.63
C GLN A 6 -8.39 -6.34 -8.32
N VAL A 7 -9.51 -6.55 -9.01
CA VAL A 7 -10.31 -5.46 -9.60
C VAL A 7 -11.03 -4.69 -8.49
N ILE A 8 -11.62 -5.40 -7.52
CA ILE A 8 -12.34 -4.78 -6.39
C ILE A 8 -11.39 -3.96 -5.51
N THR A 9 -10.19 -4.47 -5.19
CA THR A 9 -9.19 -3.70 -4.42
C THR A 9 -8.74 -2.45 -5.17
N ARG A 10 -8.51 -2.53 -6.48
CA ARG A 10 -8.16 -1.35 -7.28
C ARG A 10 -9.29 -0.33 -7.41
N LEU A 11 -10.55 -0.80 -7.46
CA LEU A 11 -11.72 0.08 -7.48
C LEU A 11 -11.88 0.81 -6.14
N LEU A 12 -11.63 0.12 -5.03
CA LEU A 12 -11.60 0.70 -3.69
C LEU A 12 -10.49 1.75 -3.55
N ASP A 13 -9.28 1.47 -4.05
CA ASP A 13 -8.18 2.43 -4.07
C ASP A 13 -8.54 3.68 -4.90
N ALA A 14 -9.16 3.50 -6.07
CA ALA A 14 -9.62 4.61 -6.91
C ALA A 14 -10.75 5.41 -6.27
N ALA A 15 -11.70 4.76 -5.58
CA ALA A 15 -12.78 5.41 -4.86
C ALA A 15 -12.26 6.19 -3.64
N LEU A 16 -11.26 5.67 -2.93
CA LEU A 16 -10.60 6.37 -1.83
C LEU A 16 -9.84 7.59 -2.33
N LEU A 17 -9.09 7.47 -3.44
CA LEU A 17 -8.42 8.60 -4.10
C LEU A 17 -9.42 9.66 -4.58
N ALA A 18 -10.54 9.25 -5.18
CA ALA A 18 -11.59 10.17 -5.60
C ALA A 18 -12.24 10.88 -4.40
N GLY A 19 -12.49 10.16 -3.30
CA GLY A 19 -13.03 10.73 -2.06
C GLY A 19 -12.05 11.70 -1.36
N LEU A 20 -10.74 11.45 -1.46
CA LEU A 20 -9.69 12.35 -0.97
C LEU A 20 -9.65 13.68 -1.73
N ILE A 21 -9.79 13.62 -3.06
CA ILE A 21 -9.60 14.77 -3.95
C ILE A 21 -10.89 15.59 -4.12
N PHE A 22 -12.04 14.93 -4.22
CA PHE A 22 -13.33 15.58 -4.56
C PHE A 22 -14.38 15.51 -3.43
N GLY A 23 -14.06 14.89 -2.30
CA GLY A 23 -15.03 14.63 -1.22
C GLY A 23 -15.33 15.83 -0.32
N ASN A 24 -16.59 15.92 0.12
CA ASN A 24 -17.04 16.78 1.22
C ASN A 24 -16.48 16.30 2.57
N ALA A 25 -16.79 16.99 3.68
CA ALA A 25 -16.25 16.67 5.00
C ALA A 25 -16.49 15.21 5.43
N ASP A 26 -17.69 14.67 5.15
CA ASP A 26 -18.04 13.28 5.48
C ASP A 26 -17.24 12.26 4.66
N ALA A 27 -17.04 12.53 3.36
CA ALA A 27 -16.20 11.70 2.50
C ALA A 27 -14.74 11.71 2.97
N LYS A 28 -14.22 12.86 3.40
CA LYS A 28 -12.86 12.96 3.97
C LYS A 28 -12.70 12.16 5.26
N ILE A 29 -13.71 12.16 6.15
CA ILE A 29 -13.72 11.34 7.37
C ILE A 29 -13.79 9.85 7.03
N PHE A 30 -14.62 9.46 6.07
CA PHE A 30 -14.71 8.07 5.62
C PHE A 30 -13.37 7.59 5.06
N VAL A 31 -12.74 8.37 4.18
CA VAL A 31 -11.44 8.02 3.61
C VAL A 31 -10.36 7.97 4.69
N PHE A 32 -10.34 8.92 5.63
CA PHE A 32 -9.43 8.88 6.78
C PHE A 32 -9.52 7.56 7.55
N ARG A 33 -10.75 7.11 7.88
CA ARG A 33 -10.99 5.85 8.60
C ARG A 33 -10.51 4.64 7.79
N MET A 34 -10.83 4.60 6.50
CA MET A 34 -10.42 3.51 5.61
C MET A 34 -8.91 3.43 5.43
N VAL A 35 -8.24 4.57 5.20
CA VAL A 35 -6.77 4.63 5.09
C VAL A 35 -6.12 4.20 6.41
N SER A 36 -6.66 4.62 7.55
CA SER A 36 -6.16 4.21 8.87
C SER A 36 -6.23 2.70 9.06
N ILE A 37 -7.36 2.07 8.68
CA ILE A 37 -7.52 0.61 8.70
C ILE A 37 -6.50 -0.06 7.76
N MET A 38 -6.31 0.46 6.55
CA MET A 38 -5.32 -0.06 5.61
C MET A 38 -3.89 0.00 6.17
N VAL A 39 -3.52 1.10 6.81
CA VAL A 39 -2.20 1.24 7.45
C VAL A 39 -2.02 0.19 8.56
N ILE A 40 -3.04 -0.02 9.40
CA ILE A 40 -3.00 -1.06 10.45
C ILE A 40 -2.83 -2.45 9.82
N LEU A 41 -3.60 -2.76 8.78
CA LEU A 41 -3.49 -4.03 8.06
C LEU A 41 -2.12 -4.22 7.40
N MET A 42 -1.50 -3.14 6.89
CA MET A 42 -0.14 -3.18 6.37
C MET A 42 0.87 -3.52 7.46
N PHE A 43 0.76 -2.94 8.66
CA PHE A 43 1.61 -3.29 9.80
C PHE A 43 1.43 -4.74 10.25
N VAL A 44 0.19 -5.22 10.34
CA VAL A 44 -0.09 -6.64 10.63
C VAL A 44 0.53 -7.52 9.55
N GLY A 45 0.39 -7.12 8.28
CA GLY A 45 0.99 -7.80 7.13
C GLY A 45 2.50 -7.91 7.21
N VAL A 46 3.23 -6.91 7.75
CA VAL A 46 4.67 -6.99 8.01
C VAL A 46 4.99 -8.10 9.02
N LEU A 47 4.22 -8.18 10.11
CA LEU A 47 4.44 -9.16 11.18
C LEU A 47 4.13 -10.59 10.74
N THR A 48 3.05 -10.78 9.98
CA THR A 48 2.60 -12.11 9.52
C THR A 48 3.23 -12.55 8.21
N MET A 49 4.21 -11.80 7.69
CA MET A 49 4.76 -12.01 6.36
C MET A 49 5.54 -13.32 6.24
N THR A 50 5.07 -14.26 5.42
CA THR A 50 5.81 -15.50 5.11
C THR A 50 6.77 -15.31 3.93
N PRO A 51 7.77 -16.18 3.74
CA PRO A 51 8.68 -16.09 2.58
C PRO A 51 7.96 -16.20 1.22
N ASP A 52 6.97 -17.09 1.09
CA ASP A 52 6.13 -17.17 -0.13
C ASP A 52 5.36 -15.87 -0.43
N SER A 53 4.99 -15.13 0.62
CA SER A 53 4.34 -13.83 0.49
C SER A 53 5.35 -12.75 0.09
N ALA A 54 6.58 -12.83 0.61
CA ALA A 54 7.67 -11.96 0.22
C ALA A 54 8.03 -12.14 -1.26
N GLU A 55 8.13 -13.38 -1.73
CA GLU A 55 8.43 -13.69 -3.13
C GLU A 55 7.35 -13.11 -4.06
N LYS A 56 6.06 -13.15 -3.67
CA LYS A 56 4.98 -12.49 -4.43
C LYS A 56 5.06 -10.97 -4.42
N ILE A 57 5.60 -10.38 -3.36
CA ILE A 57 5.76 -8.92 -3.22
C ILE A 57 6.97 -8.43 -4.04
N GLN A 58 8.07 -9.16 -4.06
CA GLN A 58 9.22 -8.85 -4.92
C GLN A 58 9.05 -9.32 -6.37
N GLY A 59 8.23 -10.34 -6.58
CA GLY A 59 8.15 -11.18 -7.77
C GLY A 59 7.50 -10.49 -8.95
N GLY A 60 8.35 -9.96 -9.82
CA GLY A 60 8.07 -9.84 -11.25
C GLY A 60 8.48 -8.49 -11.82
N SER A 61 9.57 -8.48 -12.59
CA SER A 61 10.04 -7.39 -13.46
C SER A 61 10.35 -6.04 -12.77
N LEU A 62 11.50 -5.46 -13.11
CA LEU A 62 11.89 -4.10 -12.74
C LEU A 62 10.78 -3.06 -13.03
N VAL A 63 10.02 -3.27 -14.11
CA VAL A 63 8.91 -2.40 -14.51
C VAL A 63 7.78 -2.40 -13.49
N LYS A 64 7.38 -3.57 -12.93
CA LYS A 64 6.32 -3.61 -11.91
C LYS A 64 6.80 -3.03 -10.59
N LYS A 65 8.09 -3.18 -10.26
CA LYS A 65 8.69 -2.53 -9.09
C LYS A 65 8.65 -1.01 -9.22
N ALA A 66 9.07 -0.46 -10.37
CA ALA A 66 9.01 0.97 -10.65
C ALA A 66 7.57 1.51 -10.61
N LEU A 67 6.63 0.80 -11.25
CA LEU A 67 5.21 1.16 -11.23
C LEU A 67 4.62 1.13 -9.82
N GLY A 68 4.99 0.14 -9.00
CA GLY A 68 4.58 0.05 -7.61
C GLY A 68 5.09 1.20 -6.75
N ILE A 69 6.32 1.66 -6.98
CA ILE A 69 6.87 2.86 -6.33
C ILE A 69 6.07 4.09 -6.78
N LEU A 70 5.86 4.26 -8.08
CA LEU A 70 5.13 5.40 -8.63
C LEU A 70 3.71 5.52 -8.04
N ILE A 71 2.97 4.42 -7.98
CA ILE A 71 1.62 4.41 -7.38
C ILE A 71 1.66 4.79 -5.90
N ARG A 72 2.66 4.31 -5.14
CA ARG A 72 2.82 4.69 -3.73
C ARG A 72 3.12 6.18 -3.57
N VAL A 73 3.99 6.75 -4.41
CA VAL A 73 4.31 8.18 -4.38
C VAL A 73 3.07 9.01 -4.70
N LEU A 74 2.30 8.64 -5.73
CA LEU A 74 1.04 9.31 -6.08
C LEU A 74 0.02 9.24 -4.94
N TYR A 75 -0.09 8.10 -4.26
CA TYR A 75 -0.99 7.94 -3.12
C TYR A 75 -0.58 8.81 -1.92
N ILE A 76 0.72 8.88 -1.61
CA ILE A 76 1.28 9.76 -0.56
C ILE A 76 0.99 11.23 -0.90
N ALA A 77 1.23 11.64 -2.15
CA ALA A 77 0.94 12.99 -2.61
C ALA A 77 -0.56 13.34 -2.49
N ALA A 78 -1.44 12.41 -2.84
CA ALA A 78 -2.89 12.58 -2.70
C ALA A 78 -3.32 12.73 -1.23
N LEU A 79 -2.73 11.97 -0.31
CA LEU A 79 -2.98 12.09 1.14
C LEU A 79 -2.53 13.45 1.69
N ILE A 80 -1.37 13.94 1.27
CA ILE A 80 -0.88 15.27 1.66
C ILE A 80 -1.79 16.36 1.11
N TYR A 81 -2.13 16.30 -0.18
CA TYR A 81 -2.99 17.28 -0.83
C TYR A 81 -4.38 17.37 -0.18
N ALA A 82 -4.92 16.24 0.28
CA ALA A 82 -6.21 16.21 0.96
C ALA A 82 -6.17 16.67 2.43
N GLY A 83 -5.00 17.03 2.96
CA GLY A 83 -4.83 17.54 4.33
C GLY A 83 -4.52 16.47 5.38
N PHE A 84 -4.02 15.30 4.98
CA PHE A 84 -3.70 14.19 5.89
C PHE A 84 -2.20 13.81 5.91
N PRO A 85 -1.30 14.75 6.28
CA PRO A 85 0.14 14.52 6.22
C PRO A 85 0.62 13.41 7.18
N ILE A 86 -0.03 13.26 8.34
CA ILE A 86 0.33 12.22 9.32
C ILE A 86 0.03 10.82 8.77
N LEU A 87 -1.13 10.62 8.14
CA LEU A 87 -1.48 9.34 7.50
C LEU A 87 -0.55 9.03 6.33
N ALA A 88 -0.17 10.06 5.55
CA ALA A 88 0.79 9.92 4.47
C ALA A 88 2.15 9.39 4.98
N ALA A 89 2.64 9.95 6.09
CA ALA A 89 3.87 9.49 6.74
C ALA A 89 3.74 8.05 7.25
N MET A 90 2.66 7.71 7.97
CA MET A 90 2.45 6.35 8.48
C MET A 90 2.37 5.31 7.35
N TYR A 91 1.66 5.62 6.27
CA TYR A 91 1.56 4.76 5.09
C TYR A 91 2.92 4.59 4.42
N ALA A 92 3.68 5.67 4.23
CA ALA A 92 5.03 5.62 3.66
C ALA A 92 5.97 4.74 4.48
N THR A 93 5.94 4.90 5.81
CA THR A 93 6.73 4.10 6.75
C THR A 93 6.35 2.62 6.67
N ALA A 94 5.06 2.29 6.75
CA ALA A 94 4.59 0.90 6.64
C ALA A 94 4.98 0.27 5.29
N ALA A 95 4.81 1.02 4.19
CA ALA A 95 5.17 0.57 2.85
C ALA A 95 6.68 0.31 2.69
N LEU A 96 7.51 1.12 3.34
CA LEU A 96 8.96 0.93 3.40
C LEU A 96 9.30 -0.34 4.20
N PHE A 97 8.71 -0.50 5.39
CA PHE A 97 8.91 -1.68 6.23
C PHE A 97 8.54 -2.97 5.50
N ILE A 98 7.40 -3.03 4.81
CA ILE A 98 7.01 -4.20 4.00
C ILE A 98 8.10 -4.55 2.97
N ARG A 99 8.69 -3.55 2.33
CA ARG A 99 9.70 -3.76 1.29
C ARG A 99 11.03 -4.24 1.89
N ILE A 100 11.48 -3.60 2.96
CA ILE A 100 12.69 -4.02 3.69
C ILE A 100 12.49 -5.44 4.25
N SER A 101 11.34 -5.74 4.84
CA SER A 101 11.00 -7.09 5.32
C SER A 101 10.92 -8.11 4.19
N ALA A 102 10.47 -7.72 2.99
CA ALA A 102 10.51 -8.58 1.80
C ALA A 102 11.94 -8.90 1.39
N GLU A 103 12.77 -7.86 1.27
CA GLU A 103 14.18 -7.99 0.91
C GLU A 103 14.96 -8.80 1.94
N ALA A 104 14.79 -8.52 3.24
CA ALA A 104 15.44 -9.27 4.31
C ALA A 104 15.02 -10.74 4.39
N LYS A 105 13.76 -11.08 4.08
CA LYS A 105 13.28 -12.48 4.08
C LYS A 105 13.66 -13.25 2.81
N LEU A 106 13.97 -12.56 1.71
CA LEU A 106 14.36 -13.18 0.44
C LEU A 106 15.87 -13.27 0.24
N SER A 107 16.68 -12.35 0.80
CA SER A 107 18.15 -12.43 0.76
C SER A 107 18.73 -13.79 1.22
N PRO A 108 18.18 -14.48 2.24
CA PRO A 108 18.64 -15.81 2.64
C PRO A 108 18.28 -16.94 1.66
N GLN A 109 17.33 -16.72 0.75
CA GLN A 109 16.84 -17.74 -0.19
C GLN A 109 17.53 -17.67 -1.56
N VAL A 110 18.08 -16.51 -1.95
CA VAL A 110 18.81 -16.31 -3.22
C VAL A 110 20.30 -16.69 -3.10
N ALA A 111 20.81 -16.84 -1.87
CA ALA A 111 22.20 -17.24 -1.60
C ALA A 111 22.42 -18.77 -1.50
N LYS A 112 21.37 -19.56 -1.76
CA LYS A 112 21.44 -21.02 -1.97
C LYS A 112 21.22 -21.33 -3.45
#